data_AF-A0A7X5V8M3-F1
#
_entry.id   AF-A0A7X5V8M3-F1
#
_cell.length_a   1.000
_cell.length_b   1.000
_cell.length_c   1.000
_cell.angle_alpha   90.00
_cell.angle_beta   90.00
_cell.angle_gamma   90.00
#
_symmetry.space_group_name_H-M   'P 1'
#
loop_
_entity.id
_entity.type
_entity.pdbx_description
1 polymer ?
#
loop_
_entity_poly.entity_id
_entity_poly.type
_entity_poly.pdbx_seq_one_letter_code
_entity_poly.pdbx_strand_id
1 'polypeptide(L)'
;MSEPGVLLTTRAMVLHDLAARGFDDAVMVSLLEDAVAGRQWWLDQWPDGAEHIAGLVAQDVQDRLVDSGVRWPRCTACDDLHDHELRIEPELGPDPHWVCERAGISVAPLGRLT
;
A
#
# COMPACT_ATOMS: atom_id res chain seq x y z
N MET A 1 -5.26 9.42 17.70
CA MET A 1 -4.26 10.31 17.08
C MET A 1 -5.02 11.32 16.24
N SER A 2 -4.69 12.61 16.29
CA SER A 2 -5.40 13.62 15.48
C SER A 2 -5.34 13.24 13.98
N GLU A 3 -6.45 13.47 13.26
CA GLU A 3 -6.67 13.16 11.84
C GLU A 3 -5.47 13.43 10.89
N PRO A 4 -4.73 14.56 10.97
CA PRO A 4 -3.55 14.77 10.12
C PRO A 4 -2.38 13.79 10.35
N GLY A 5 -2.29 13.17 11.53
CA GLY A 5 -1.23 12.20 11.84
C GLY A 5 -1.40 10.87 11.12
N VAL A 6 -2.64 10.46 10.81
CA VAL A 6 -2.92 9.18 10.15
C VAL A 6 -2.45 9.21 8.70
N LEU A 7 -2.85 10.24 7.93
CA LEU A 7 -2.44 10.38 6.53
C LEU A 7 -0.92 10.48 6.37
N LEU A 8 -0.24 11.24 7.23
CA LEU A 8 1.21 11.36 7.19
C LEU A 8 1.92 10.03 7.52
N THR A 9 1.39 9.27 8.49
CA THR A 9 1.93 7.95 8.85
C THR A 9 1.74 6.96 7.70
N THR A 10 0.53 6.89 7.14
CA THR A 10 0.21 6.07 5.97
C THR A 10 1.12 6.39 4.79
N ARG A 11 1.29 7.68 4.48
CA ARG A 11 2.20 8.14 3.43
C ARG A 11 3.62 7.60 3.64
N ALA A 12 4.16 7.71 4.86
CA ALA A 12 5.49 7.21 5.17
C ALA A 12 5.61 5.68 5.02
N MET A 13 4.59 4.92 5.44
CA MET A 13 4.57 3.46 5.31
C MET A 13 4.56 3.02 3.84
N VAL A 14 3.68 3.59 3.01
CA VAL A 14 3.59 3.20 1.60
C VAL A 14 4.82 3.66 0.82
N LEU A 15 5.38 4.83 1.13
CA LEU A 15 6.63 5.29 0.53
C LEU A 15 7.81 4.37 0.86
N HIS A 16 7.90 3.86 2.09
CA HIS A 16 8.92 2.88 2.49
C HIS A 16 8.85 1.64 1.60
N ASP A 17 7.64 1.09 1.40
CA ASP A 17 7.44 -0.13 0.61
C ASP A 17 7.65 0.08 -0.90
N LEU A 18 7.32 1.26 -1.41
CA LEU A 18 7.69 1.69 -2.76
C LEU A 18 9.22 1.70 -2.91
N ALA A 19 9.93 2.36 -1.99
CA ALA A 19 11.39 2.42 -2.00
C ALA A 19 12.05 1.03 -1.87
N ALA A 20 11.49 0.14 -1.04
CA ALA A 20 11.96 -1.25 -0.90
C ALA A 20 11.90 -2.06 -2.21
N ARG A 21 11.15 -1.58 -3.21
CA ARG A 21 11.07 -2.17 -4.56
C ARG A 21 11.61 -1.27 -5.66
N GLY A 22 12.29 -0.18 -5.31
CA GLY A 22 12.89 0.75 -6.28
C GLY A 22 11.90 1.69 -6.96
N PHE A 23 10.77 1.99 -6.32
CA PHE A 23 9.73 2.91 -6.80
C PHE A 23 9.73 4.25 -6.03
N ASP A 24 10.91 4.82 -5.78
CA ASP A 24 11.09 6.07 -5.00
C ASP A 24 11.33 7.33 -5.85
N ASP A 25 11.05 7.27 -7.15
CA ASP A 25 11.14 8.43 -8.04
C ASP A 25 9.97 9.42 -7.86
N ALA A 26 10.12 10.61 -8.44
CA ALA A 26 9.14 11.69 -8.30
C ALA A 26 7.75 11.36 -8.87
N VAL A 27 7.66 10.51 -9.89
CA VAL A 27 6.38 10.09 -10.48
C VAL A 27 5.65 9.20 -9.48
N MET A 28 6.36 8.25 -8.87
CA MET A 28 5.79 7.34 -7.87
C MET A 28 5.37 8.08 -6.60
N VAL A 29 6.18 9.02 -6.14
CA VAL A 29 5.82 9.90 -5.01
C VAL A 29 4.57 10.71 -5.33
N SER A 30 4.47 11.30 -6.52
CA SER A 30 3.29 12.08 -6.92
C SER A 30 2.02 11.22 -6.97
N LEU A 31 2.12 10.01 -7.50
CA LEU A 31 1.02 9.03 -7.51
C LEU A 31 0.56 8.69 -6.09
N LEU A 32 1.49 8.50 -5.15
CA LEU A 32 1.19 8.30 -3.73
C LEU A 32 0.51 9.53 -3.11
N GLU A 33 1.00 10.75 -3.37
CA GLU A 33 0.35 11.96 -2.86
C GLU A 33 -1.11 12.05 -3.32
N ASP A 34 -1.37 11.75 -4.59
CA ASP A 34 -2.73 11.75 -5.15
C ASP A 34 -3.63 10.68 -4.51
N ALA A 35 -3.06 9.53 -4.10
CA ALA A 35 -3.80 8.49 -3.40
C ALA A 35 -4.13 8.92 -1.96
N VAL A 36 -3.16 9.48 -1.24
CA VAL A 36 -3.34 10.02 0.11
C VAL A 36 -4.35 11.17 0.12
N ALA A 37 -4.26 12.10 -0.83
CA ALA A 37 -5.19 13.21 -0.97
C ALA A 37 -6.62 12.74 -1.24
N GLY A 38 -6.80 11.69 -2.06
CA GLY A 38 -8.10 11.07 -2.31
C GLY A 38 -8.76 10.49 -1.05
N ARG A 39 -7.96 10.11 -0.04
CA ARG A 39 -8.45 9.55 1.23
C ARG A 39 -8.73 10.58 2.31
N GLN A 40 -8.34 11.84 2.12
CA GLN A 40 -8.73 12.91 3.05
C GLN A 40 -10.25 13.08 3.09
N TRP A 41 -10.92 13.14 1.93
CA TRP A 41 -12.38 13.25 1.88
C TRP A 41 -13.09 12.06 2.52
N TRP A 42 -12.53 10.86 2.40
CA TRP A 42 -13.09 9.66 3.05
C TRP A 42 -13.08 9.78 4.58
N LEU A 43 -11.99 10.27 5.17
CA LEU A 43 -11.91 10.49 6.62
C LEU A 43 -12.93 11.54 7.09
N ASP A 44 -13.10 12.61 6.32
CA ASP A 44 -14.10 13.64 6.62
C ASP A 44 -15.54 13.06 6.64
N GLN A 45 -15.82 12.02 5.84
CA GLN A 45 -17.12 11.34 5.80
C GLN A 45 -17.24 10.17 6.79
N TRP A 46 -16.12 9.54 7.16
CA TRP A 46 -16.08 8.39 8.07
C TRP A 46 -14.92 8.53 9.08
N PRO A 47 -15.15 9.24 10.20
CA PRO A 47 -14.10 9.53 11.18
C PRO A 47 -13.50 8.28 11.85
N ASP A 48 -14.31 7.23 12.04
CA ASP A 48 -13.86 5.95 12.60
C ASP A 48 -13.05 5.12 11.59
N GLY A 49 -12.99 5.54 10.32
CA GLY A 49 -12.32 4.81 9.25
C GLY A 49 -10.79 4.88 9.27
N ALA A 50 -10.20 5.56 10.27
CA ALA A 50 -8.77 5.82 10.37
C ALA A 50 -7.91 4.55 10.30
N GLU A 51 -8.36 3.44 10.90
CA GLU A 51 -7.61 2.17 10.90
C GLU A 51 -7.51 1.52 9.52
N HIS A 52 -8.41 1.85 8.60
CA HIS A 52 -8.45 1.27 7.25
C HIS A 52 -7.60 2.04 6.24
N ILE A 53 -7.27 3.30 6.53
CA ILE A 53 -6.66 4.22 5.56
C ILE A 53 -5.34 3.69 5.01
N ALA A 54 -4.52 3.06 5.85
CA ALA A 54 -3.21 2.59 5.41
C ALA A 54 -3.33 1.49 4.33
N GLY A 55 -4.20 0.51 4.56
CA GLY A 55 -4.47 -0.56 3.60
C GLY A 55 -5.15 -0.04 2.33
N LEU A 56 -6.08 0.91 2.46
CA LEU A 56 -6.77 1.51 1.32
C LEU A 56 -5.84 2.34 0.42
N VAL A 57 -4.94 3.15 1.00
CA VAL A 57 -3.95 3.91 0.21
C VAL A 57 -3.00 2.97 -0.52
N ALA A 58 -2.54 1.90 0.12
CA ALA A 58 -1.68 0.91 -0.53
C ALA A 58 -2.38 0.24 -1.72
N GLN A 59 -3.66 -0.11 -1.58
CA GLN A 59 -4.49 -0.65 -2.67
C GLN A 59 -4.69 0.38 -3.80
N ASP A 60 -4.99 1.65 -3.49
CA ASP A 60 -5.13 2.69 -4.52
C ASP A 60 -3.85 2.88 -5.34
N VAL A 61 -2.69 2.79 -4.68
CA VAL A 61 -1.39 2.82 -5.36
C VAL A 61 -1.21 1.58 -6.24
N GLN A 62 -1.55 0.39 -5.75
CA GLN A 62 -1.51 -0.83 -6.57
C GLN A 62 -2.38 -0.72 -7.81
N ASP A 63 -3.63 -0.30 -7.66
CA ASP A 63 -4.58 -0.25 -8.77
C ASP A 63 -4.09 0.70 -9.87
N ARG A 64 -3.59 1.89 -9.50
CA ARG A 64 -3.03 2.84 -10.47
C ARG A 64 -1.77 2.31 -11.17
N LEU A 65 -0.91 1.58 -10.44
CA LEU A 65 0.27 0.96 -11.04
C LEU A 65 -0.11 -0.16 -11.99
N VAL A 66 -1.08 -1.00 -11.62
CA VAL A 66 -1.63 -2.07 -12.48
C VAL A 66 -2.23 -1.48 -13.75
N ASP A 67 -3.00 -0.39 -13.66
CA ASP A 67 -3.54 0.33 -14.82
C ASP A 67 -2.44 0.86 -15.76
N SER A 68 -1.25 1.15 -15.21
CA SER A 68 -0.06 1.54 -15.98
C SER A 68 0.78 0.35 -16.48
N GLY A 69 0.36 -0.88 -16.22
CA GLY A 69 1.08 -2.11 -16.59
C GLY A 69 2.21 -2.50 -15.64
N VAL A 70 2.26 -1.92 -14.44
CA VAL A 70 3.30 -2.16 -13.43
C VAL A 70 2.74 -3.05 -12.31
N ARG A 71 3.42 -4.17 -12.03
CA ARG A 71 3.11 -5.02 -10.87
C ARG A 71 3.94 -4.57 -9.66
N TRP A 72 3.26 -4.06 -8.65
CA TRP A 72 3.90 -3.63 -7.40
C TRP A 72 3.05 -4.04 -6.19
N PRO A 73 3.67 -4.44 -5.06
CA PRO A 73 5.07 -4.82 -4.93
C PRO A 73 5.31 -6.18 -5.57
N ARG A 74 6.39 -6.34 -6.35
CA ARG A 74 6.77 -7.67 -6.84
C ARG A 74 7.09 -8.61 -5.67
N CYS A 75 6.60 -9.84 -5.74
CA CYS A 75 6.93 -10.89 -4.77
C CYS A 75 8.37 -11.40 -4.98
N THR A 76 9.12 -11.51 -3.88
CA THR A 76 10.46 -12.13 -3.83
C THR A 76 10.54 -13.19 -2.73
N ALA A 77 9.41 -13.53 -2.11
CA ALA A 77 9.34 -14.36 -0.88
C ALA A 77 8.95 -15.82 -1.14
N CYS A 78 8.66 -16.21 -2.39
CA CYS A 78 8.28 -17.56 -2.76
C CYS A 78 9.08 -18.07 -3.97
N ASP A 79 9.00 -19.37 -4.22
CA ASP A 79 9.74 -20.05 -5.30
C ASP A 79 8.97 -20.06 -6.65
N ASP A 80 7.88 -19.30 -6.80
CA ASP A 80 7.18 -19.18 -8.09
C ASP A 80 8.06 -18.45 -9.11
N LEU A 81 8.20 -19.05 -10.29
CA LEU A 81 9.02 -18.53 -11.37
C LEU A 81 8.31 -17.42 -12.17
N HIS A 82 7.00 -17.30 -12.04
CA HIS A 82 6.22 -16.26 -12.71
C HIS A 82 6.22 -14.96 -11.92
N ASP A 83 6.40 -13.86 -12.63
CA ASP A 83 6.28 -12.52 -12.06
C ASP A 83 4.85 -12.27 -11.55
N HIS A 84 4.73 -11.87 -10.29
CA HIS A 84 3.47 -11.55 -9.65
C HIS A 84 3.68 -10.56 -8.50
N GLU A 85 2.61 -9.85 -8.17
CA GLU A 85 2.52 -8.89 -7.09
C GLU A 85 2.12 -9.54 -5.76
N LEU A 86 2.49 -8.88 -4.67
CA LEU A 86 1.89 -9.08 -3.35
C LEU A 86 0.53 -8.39 -3.31
N ARG A 87 -0.35 -8.77 -2.38
CA ARG A 87 -1.65 -8.10 -2.14
C ARG A 87 -1.76 -7.67 -0.68
N ILE A 88 -2.63 -6.71 -0.40
CA ILE A 88 -2.92 -6.27 0.97
C ILE A 88 -4.03 -7.13 1.55
N GLU A 89 -3.78 -7.68 2.74
CA GLU A 89 -4.81 -8.26 3.60
C GLU A 89 -4.85 -7.55 4.96
N PRO A 90 -6.04 -7.42 5.59
CA PRO A 90 -7.35 -7.60 4.96
C PRO A 90 -7.62 -6.50 3.90
N GLU A 91 -8.46 -6.79 2.90
CA GLU A 91 -8.87 -5.80 1.88
C GLU A 91 -9.49 -4.54 2.53
N LEU A 92 -10.27 -4.73 3.59
CA LEU A 92 -10.78 -3.66 4.45
C LEU A 92 -10.72 -4.10 5.91
N GLY A 93 -9.81 -3.51 6.68
CA GLY A 93 -9.65 -3.82 8.10
C GLY A 93 -8.39 -3.19 8.69
N PRO A 94 -8.17 -3.34 10.01
CA PRO A 94 -6.93 -2.93 10.68
C PRO A 94 -5.77 -3.86 10.32
N ASP A 95 -4.56 -3.46 10.72
CA ASP A 95 -3.31 -4.22 10.58
C ASP A 95 -3.02 -4.72 9.14
N PRO A 96 -3.04 -3.82 8.12
CA PRO A 96 -2.79 -4.21 6.74
C PRO A 96 -1.37 -4.76 6.57
N HIS A 97 -1.25 -5.85 5.84
CA HIS A 97 0.00 -6.51 5.57
C HIS A 97 0.04 -7.10 4.15
N TRP A 98 1.25 -7.21 3.61
CA TRP A 98 1.50 -7.81 2.32
C TRP A 98 1.46 -9.33 2.42
N VAL A 99 0.68 -9.96 1.54
CA VAL A 99 0.61 -11.40 1.37
C VAL A 99 1.03 -11.79 -0.05
N CYS A 100 1.60 -12.98 -0.17
CA CYS A 100 1.75 -13.64 -1.46
C CYS A 100 0.60 -14.63 -1.62
N GLU A 101 -0.41 -14.28 -2.42
CA GLU A 101 -1.58 -15.15 -2.66
C GLU A 101 -1.19 -16.47 -3.34
N ARG A 102 -0.14 -16.46 -4.17
CA ARG A 102 0.37 -17.66 -4.86
C ARG A 102 0.85 -18.74 -3.89
N ALA A 103 1.50 -18.32 -2.81
CA ALA A 103 2.08 -19.21 -1.80
C ALA A 103 1.24 -19.31 -0.51
N GLY A 104 0.22 -18.45 -0.35
CA GLY A 104 -0.60 -18.39 0.85
C GLY A 104 0.16 -17.98 2.12
N ILE A 105 1.13 -17.06 1.97
CA ILE A 105 1.99 -16.60 3.08
C ILE A 105 1.88 -15.09 3.31
N SER A 106 1.94 -14.71 4.59
CA SER A 106 2.19 -13.31 4.98
C SER A 106 3.68 -12.99 4.77
N VAL A 107 3.95 -11.89 4.09
CA VAL A 107 5.31 -11.47 3.71
C VAL A 107 5.84 -10.42 4.68
N ALA A 108 5.10 -9.33 4.90
CA ALA A 108 5.48 -8.28 5.82
C ALA A 108 4.28 -7.37 6.18
N PRO A 109 4.24 -6.76 7.36
CA PRO A 109 3.34 -5.64 7.62
C PRO A 109 3.55 -4.50 6.62
N LEU A 110 2.51 -3.70 6.36
CA LEU A 110 2.63 -2.50 5.53
C LEU A 110 3.68 -1.54 6.15
N GLY A 111 4.54 -0.97 5.31
CA GLY A 111 5.67 -0.13 5.69
C GLY A 111 6.88 -0.88 6.24
N ARG A 112 6.98 -2.19 6.00
CA ARG A 112 8.06 -3.05 6.51
C ARG A 112 8.68 -3.97 5.45
N LEU A 113 8.41 -3.76 4.16
CA LEU A 113 9.11 -4.50 3.10
C LEU A 113 10.61 -4.17 3.10
N THR A 114 11.40 -5.13 2.65
CA THR A 114 12.87 -5.05 2.52
C THR A 114 13.33 -5.57 1.17
#